data_AF-A0A3D9JTZ1-F1
#
_entry.id   AF-A0A3D9JTZ1-F1
#
_cell.length_a   1.000
_cell.length_b   1.000
_cell.length_c   1.000
_cell.angle_alpha   90.00
_cell.angle_beta   90.00
_cell.angle_gamma   90.00
#
_symmetry.space_group_name_H-M   'P 1'
#
loop_
_entity.id
_entity.type
_entity.pdbx_description
1 polymer ?
#
loop_
_entity_poly.entity_id
_entity_poly.type
_entity_poly.pdbx_seq_one_letter_code
_entity_poly.pdbx_strand_id
1 'polypeptide(L)' 'MVRKLKVGILGAGGIFEAHASGFSRLRDRCEVVVADTNVDGHPRIRKQLGNEMEIVSDYRMEGSA' A
#
# COMPACT_ATOMS: atom_id res chain seq x y z
N MET A 1 -11.16 -3.57 -20.75
CA MET A 1 -10.11 -3.35 -19.72
C MET A 1 -10.30 -4.39 -18.63
N VAL A 2 -9.24 -5.08 -18.22
CA VAL A 2 -9.29 -5.95 -17.04
C VAL A 2 -9.27 -5.05 -15.80
N ARG A 3 -10.27 -5.21 -14.92
CA ARG A 3 -10.36 -4.44 -13.68
C ARG A 3 -9.23 -4.90 -12.75
N LYS A 4 -8.39 -3.98 -12.29
CA LYS A 4 -7.34 -4.29 -11.29
C LYS A 4 -7.98 -4.64 -9.95
N LEU A 5 -7.41 -5.60 -9.24
CA LEU A 5 -7.79 -5.93 -7.87
C LEU A 5 -7.33 -4.82 -6.92
N LYS A 6 -8.22 -4.30 -6.08
CA LYS A 6 -7.83 -3.38 -5.00
C LYS A 6 -7.39 -4.20 -3.78
N VAL A 7 -6.19 -3.93 -3.29
CA VAL A 7 -5.57 -4.66 -2.17
C VAL A 7 -5.27 -3.67 -1.05
N GLY A 8 -5.89 -3.89 0.11
CA GLY A 8 -5.55 -3.18 1.35
C GLY A 8 -4.48 -3.92 2.13
N ILE A 9 -3.44 -3.21 2.57
CA ILE A 9 -2.42 -3.72 3.49
C ILE A 9 -2.57 -3.00 4.82
N LEU A 10 -2.80 -3.77 5.90
CA LEU A 10 -2.91 -3.25 7.25
C LEU A 10 -1.59 -3.51 7.99
N GLY A 11 -0.86 -2.44 8.28
CA GLY A 11 0.46 -2.49 8.89
C GLY A 11 1.57 -2.83 7.91
N ALA A 12 2.60 -1.99 7.87
CA ALA A 12 3.75 -2.12 7.00
C ALA A 12 5.04 -2.32 7.82
N GLY A 13 5.01 -3.22 8.82
CA GLY A 13 6.13 -3.51 9.71
C GLY A 13 7.27 -4.34 9.08
N GLY A 14 8.00 -5.11 9.88
CA GLY A 14 9.21 -5.83 9.44
C GLY A 14 9.00 -6.82 8.29
N ILE A 15 7.81 -7.42 8.17
CA ILE A 15 7.52 -8.40 7.09
C ILE A 15 7.05 -7.75 5.79
N PHE A 16 6.69 -6.47 5.82
CA PHE A 16 6.14 -5.77 4.65
C PHE A 16 7.10 -5.78 3.46
N GLU A 17 8.40 -5.71 3.70
CA GLU A 17 9.41 -5.72 2.63
C GLU A 17 9.36 -7.00 1.80
N ALA A 18 9.07 -8.14 2.44
CA ALA A 18 8.93 -9.43 1.77
C ALA A 18 7.71 -9.46 0.84
N HIS A 19 6.66 -8.70 1.16
CA HIS A 19 5.42 -8.67 0.38
C HIS A 19 5.42 -7.56 -0.67
N ALA A 20 6.03 -6.42 -0.37
CA ALA A 20 6.08 -5.26 -1.24
C ALA A 20 6.65 -5.58 -2.62
N SER A 21 7.73 -6.37 -2.68
CA SER A 21 8.32 -6.79 -3.96
C SER A 21 7.36 -7.61 -4.83
N GLY A 22 6.49 -8.43 -4.22
CA GLY A 22 5.47 -9.21 -4.92
C GLY A 22 4.39 -8.32 -5.52
N PHE A 23 3.88 -7.36 -4.74
CA PHE A 23 2.89 -6.41 -5.23
C PHE A 23 3.44 -5.48 -6.32
N SER A 24 4.70 -5.04 -6.19
CA SER A 24 5.37 -4.26 -7.24
C SER A 24 5.45 -5.03 -8.58
N ARG A 25 5.69 -6.35 -8.55
CA ARG A 25 5.65 -7.22 -9.75
C ARG A 25 4.25 -7.43 -10.32
N LEU A 26 3.21 -7.20 -9.51
CA LEU A 26 1.81 -7.40 -9.86
C LEU A 26 1.06 -6.08 -10.11
N ARG A 27 1.76 -4.95 -10.30
CA ARG A 27 1.16 -3.62 -10.52
C ARG A 27 0.17 -3.54 -11.69
N ASP A 28 0.30 -4.42 -12.67
CA ASP A 28 -0.62 -4.49 -13.82
C ASP A 28 -1.91 -5.24 -13.49
N ARG A 29 -1.93 -5.96 -12.37
CA ARG A 29 -3.05 -6.79 -11.89
C ARG A 29 -3.72 -6.23 -10.63
N CYS A 30 -3.01 -5.43 -9.82
CA CYS A 30 -3.55 -4.85 -8.59
C CYS A 30 -3.16 -3.39 -8.36
N GLU A 31 -3.96 -2.74 -7.53
CA GLU A 31 -3.74 -1.42 -6.95
C GLU A 31 -3.67 -1.60 -5.43
N VAL A 32 -2.64 -1.03 -4.79
CA VAL A 32 -2.38 -1.23 -3.36
C VAL A 32 -2.62 0.05 -2.58
N VAL A 33 -3.32 -0.08 -1.45
CA VAL A 33 -3.49 0.95 -0.43
C VAL A 33 -2.91 0.42 0.88
N VAL A 34 -2.12 1.23 1.59
CA VAL A 34 -1.54 0.83 2.88
C VAL A 34 -2.14 1.67 4.00
N ALA A 35 -2.54 1.02 5.09
CA ALA A 35 -2.82 1.68 6.35
C ALA A 35 -1.70 1.41 7.35
N ASP A 36 -1.02 2.44 7.84
CA ASP A 36 0.02 2.32 8.86
C ASP A 36 -0.02 3.51 9.82
N THR A 37 -0.15 3.22 11.13
CA THR A 37 -0.23 4.23 12.19
C THR A 37 1.09 4.96 12.42
N ASN A 38 2.23 4.36 12.04
CA ASN A 38 3.55 4.97 12.14
C ASN A 38 3.83 5.84 10.91
N VAL A 39 3.46 7.11 11.00
CA VAL A 39 3.65 8.12 9.94
C VAL A 39 5.12 8.29 9.55
N ASP A 40 6.06 8.13 10.48
CA ASP A 40 7.50 8.22 10.21
C ASP A 40 7.99 7.07 9.32
N GLY A 41 7.23 5.97 9.27
CA GLY A 41 7.49 4.84 8.39
C GLY A 41 7.04 5.04 6.94
N HIS A 42 6.16 6.01 6.65
CA HIS A 42 5.55 6.19 5.33
C HIS A 42 6.57 6.42 4.20
N PRO A 43 7.66 7.21 4.38
CA PRO A 43 8.68 7.34 3.34
C PRO A 43 9.32 6.01 2.94
N ARG A 44 9.55 5.10 3.90
CA ARG A 44 10.08 3.75 3.63
C ARG A 44 9.08 2.92 2.82
N ILE A 45 7.79 2.98 3.18
CA ILE A 45 6.70 2.28 2.47
C ILE A 45 6.63 2.74 1.00
N ARG A 46 6.67 4.06 0.75
CA ARG A 46 6.70 4.63 -0.61
C ARG A 46 7.90 4.18 -1.41
N LYS A 47 9.08 4.10 -0.80
CA LYS A 47 10.29 3.60 -1.46
C LYS A 47 10.14 2.14 -1.94
N GLN A 48 9.33 1.33 -1.26
CA GLN A 48 9.18 -0.10 -1.54
C GLN A 48 8.11 -0.42 -2.59
N LEU A 49 7.02 0.34 -2.62
CA LEU A 49 5.87 0.10 -3.49
C LEU A 49 5.68 1.16 -4.60
N GLY A 50 6.33 2.31 -4.49
CA GLY A 50 6.20 3.45 -5.41
C GLY A 50 5.42 4.62 -4.81
N ASN A 51 5.60 5.80 -5.41
CA ASN A 51 5.05 7.05 -4.86
C ASN A 51 3.54 7.25 -5.13
N GLU A 52 2.98 6.55 -6.11
CA GLU A 52 1.60 6.75 -6.59
C GLU A 52 0.53 6.11 -5.70
N MET A 53 0.94 5.34 -4.69
CA MET A 53 0.00 4.65 -3.81
C MET A 53 -0.55 5.53 -2.68
N GLU A 54 -1.77 5.23 -2.27
CA GLU A 54 -2.36 5.81 -1.08
C GLU A 54 -1.79 5.15 0.18
N ILE A 55 -1.43 5.99 1.16
CA ILE A 55 -1.03 5.56 2.50
C ILE A 55 -1.85 6.36 3.50
N VAL A 56 -2.60 5.65 4.33
CA VAL A 56 -3.48 6.23 5.36
C VAL A 56 -2.94 5.91 6.76
N SER A 57 -3.15 6.82 7.71
CA SER A 57 -2.79 6.58 9.12
C SER A 57 -3.88 5.86 9.92
N ASP A 58 -5.08 5.74 9.35
CA ASP A 58 -6.23 5.05 9.93
C ASP A 58 -6.99 4.31 8.83
N TYR A 59 -7.15 3.00 8.99
CA TYR A 59 -7.84 2.14 8.01
C TYR A 59 -9.36 2.34 8.01
N ARG A 60 -9.90 3.07 8.99
CA ARG A 60 -11.31 3.44 9.06
C ARG A 60 -11.63 4.70 8.27
N MET A 61 -10.63 5.39 7.72
CA MET A 61 -10.89 6.54 6.86
C MET A 61 -11.72 6.08 5.67
N GLU A 62 -12.98 6.51 5.63
CA GLU A 62 -13.80 6.36 4.44
C GLU A 62 -13.26 7.33 3.40
N GLY A 63 -12.95 6.81 2.20
CA GLY A 63 -12.40 7.63 1.13
C GLY A 63 -13.34 8.80 0.84
N SER A 64 -12.81 10.04 0.91
CA SER A 64 -13.50 11.20 0.38
C SER A 64 -13.79 10.95 -1.10
N ALA A 65 -15.07 10.71 -1.41
CA ALA A 65 -15.59 10.59 -2.76
C ALA A 65 -15.43 11.89 -3.55
#